data_AF-A0A920J753-F1
#
_entry.id   AF-A0A920J753-F1
#
_cell.length_a   1.000
_cell.length_b   1.000
_cell.length_c   1.000
_cell.angle_alpha   90.00
_cell.angle_beta   90.00
_cell.angle_gamma   90.00
#
_symmetry.space_group_name_H-M   'P 1'
#
loop_
_entity.id
_entity.type
_entity.pdbx_description
1 polymer ?
#
loop_
_entity_poly.entity_id
_entity_poly.type
_entity_poly.pdbx_seq_one_letter_code
_entity_poly.pdbx_strand_id
1 'polypeptide(L)'
;MGMIFVMTQVQAADHSVHPSNTRAAAAEVTTDEWWFGFEQEYFFTDPQTGEPLGWEDGTPRPQGEYYCGVGAGNVVGREISDAHLEACLDLGITLTGTNAEVALGQWEYQCFGKGIKAADDLWVSRYLLYKIAEEYGVGVNIHPKPKTGDWNGSGMHCNFSNEEMRTAGSEELFSSMCDKLGGSPRRRHCFLRLG
;
A
#
# COMPACT_ATOMS: atom_id res chain seq x y z
N MET A 1 27.19 -11.78 -5.59
CA MET A 1 27.11 -10.56 -4.75
C MET A 1 25.75 -9.96 -5.03
N GLY A 2 24.84 -9.98 -4.05
CA GLY A 2 23.46 -9.52 -4.23
C GLY A 2 23.35 -8.00 -4.29
N MET A 3 22.28 -7.49 -4.91
CA MET A 3 21.91 -6.07 -4.89
C MET A 3 21.41 -5.70 -3.48
N ILE A 4 21.75 -4.49 -3.01
CA ILE A 4 21.33 -3.97 -1.71
C ILE A 4 20.57 -2.65 -1.94
N PHE A 5 19.39 -2.53 -1.33
CA PHE A 5 18.65 -1.28 -1.27
C PHE A 5 18.87 -0.58 0.07
N VAL A 6 19.03 0.75 0.02
CA VAL A 6 19.25 1.57 1.22
C VAL A 6 18.18 2.64 1.29
N MET A 7 17.21 2.45 2.19
CA MET A 7 16.22 3.47 2.51
C MET A 7 16.87 4.57 3.37
N THR A 8 16.70 5.82 2.97
CA THR A 8 17.33 6.97 3.65
C THR A 8 16.30 8.01 4.04
N GLN A 9 16.57 8.72 5.13
CA GLN A 9 15.86 9.93 5.48
C GLN A 9 16.61 11.16 5.00
N VAL A 10 15.89 12.26 4.74
CA VAL A 10 16.49 13.49 4.24
C VAL A 10 16.80 14.45 5.39
N GLN A 11 18.01 15.02 5.36
CA GLN A 11 18.43 16.12 6.23
C GLN A 11 18.68 17.37 5.38
N ALA A 12 18.52 18.55 5.99
CA ALA A 12 18.99 19.80 5.39
C ALA A 12 20.53 19.87 5.42
N ALA A 13 21.09 20.87 4.73
CA ALA A 13 22.55 21.03 4.63
C ALA A 13 23.26 21.22 5.99
N ASP A 14 22.53 21.70 7.00
CA ASP A 14 23.01 21.88 8.38
C ASP A 14 22.76 20.65 9.27
N HIS A 15 22.42 19.50 8.68
CA HIS A 15 22.05 18.25 9.35
C HIS A 15 20.77 18.28 10.17
N SER A 16 19.98 19.37 10.10
CA SER A 16 18.64 19.40 10.67
C SER A 16 17.66 18.52 9.89
N VAL A 17 16.53 18.17 10.51
CA VAL A 17 15.47 17.39 9.86
C VAL A 17 14.88 18.22 8.71
N HIS A 18 14.94 17.70 7.48
CA HIS A 18 14.38 18.38 6.32
C HIS A 18 12.84 18.48 6.44
N PRO A 19 12.17 19.57 5.98
CA PRO A 19 10.72 19.72 6.11
C PRO A 19 9.86 18.60 5.49
N SER A 20 10.38 17.89 4.49
CA SER A 20 9.70 16.72 3.89
C SER A 20 9.94 15.39 4.63
N ASN A 21 10.85 15.36 5.61
CA ASN A 21 11.19 14.15 6.35
C ASN A 21 10.16 13.89 7.45
N THR A 22 9.09 13.18 7.07
CA THR A 22 8.06 12.72 8.01
C THR A 22 8.49 11.49 8.82
N ARG A 23 9.54 10.79 8.39
CA ARG A 23 10.06 9.59 9.08
C ARG A 23 10.60 9.92 10.47
N ALA A 24 11.30 11.05 10.62
CA ALA A 24 11.85 11.47 11.92
C ALA A 24 10.78 11.58 13.00
N ALA A 25 9.69 12.29 12.72
CA ALA A 25 8.57 12.44 13.66
C ALA A 25 7.84 11.11 13.92
N ALA A 26 7.73 10.24 12.92
CA ALA A 26 7.13 8.91 13.10
C ALA A 26 8.00 8.02 14.00
N ALA A 27 9.33 8.06 13.84
CA ALA A 27 10.26 7.28 14.65
C ALA A 27 10.25 7.69 16.13
N GLU A 28 9.96 8.95 16.45
CA GLU A 28 9.87 9.43 17.84
C GLU A 28 8.66 8.87 18.61
N VAL A 29 7.58 8.51 17.91
CA VAL A 29 6.32 8.07 18.53
C VAL A 29 6.04 6.57 18.37
N THR A 30 6.75 5.90 17.48
CA THR A 30 6.56 4.47 17.22
C THR A 30 7.45 3.62 18.11
N THR A 31 6.96 2.43 18.46
CA THR A 31 7.71 1.41 19.20
C THR A 31 7.77 0.14 18.36
N ASP A 32 8.87 -0.61 18.49
CA ASP A 32 9.08 -1.89 17.81
C ASP A 32 8.09 -2.99 18.24
N GLU A 33 7.35 -2.74 19.33
CA GLU A 33 6.27 -3.61 19.77
C GLU A 33 5.04 -3.50 18.85
N TRP A 34 4.76 -2.32 18.31
CA TRP A 34 3.56 -2.07 17.52
C TRP A 34 3.59 -2.76 16.17
N TRP A 35 2.48 -3.38 15.80
CA TRP A 35 2.32 -4.07 14.52
C TRP A 35 1.49 -3.20 13.59
N PHE A 36 1.90 -3.15 12.33
CA PHE A 36 1.20 -2.47 11.26
C PHE A 36 1.05 -3.41 10.06
N GLY A 37 -0.13 -3.38 9.43
CA GLY A 37 -0.40 -4.06 8.17
C GLY A 37 -1.00 -3.06 7.17
N PHE A 38 -0.29 -2.74 6.11
CA PHE A 38 -0.73 -1.80 5.09
C PHE A 38 -1.24 -2.54 3.86
N GLU A 39 -2.51 -2.36 3.52
CA GLU A 39 -3.15 -2.88 2.31
C GLU A 39 -3.00 -1.82 1.20
N GLN A 40 -1.91 -1.87 0.42
CA GLN A 40 -1.64 -0.87 -0.61
C GLN A 40 -2.37 -1.20 -1.92
N GLU A 41 -3.36 -0.40 -2.27
CA GLU A 41 -4.03 -0.49 -3.56
C GLU A 41 -3.36 0.42 -4.60
N TYR A 42 -3.38 0.00 -5.87
CA TYR A 42 -2.81 0.75 -6.99
C TYR A 42 -3.43 0.31 -8.32
N PHE A 43 -3.27 1.13 -9.35
CA PHE A 43 -3.58 0.77 -10.73
C PHE A 43 -2.31 0.64 -11.55
N PHE A 44 -2.23 -0.39 -12.37
CA PHE A 44 -1.36 -0.39 -13.54
C PHE A 44 -1.96 0.52 -14.61
N THR A 45 -1.12 1.29 -15.29
CA THR A 45 -1.54 2.25 -16.30
C THR A 45 -0.64 2.20 -17.53
N ASP A 46 -1.19 2.52 -18.70
CA ASP A 46 -0.38 2.85 -19.86
C ASP A 46 0.40 4.16 -19.60
N PRO A 47 1.74 4.17 -19.69
CA PRO A 47 2.54 5.35 -19.39
C PRO A 47 2.36 6.50 -20.40
N GLN A 48 1.84 6.24 -21.60
CA GLN A 48 1.62 7.26 -22.63
C GLN A 48 0.30 8.00 -22.42
N THR A 49 -0.76 7.25 -22.12
CA THR A 49 -2.12 7.79 -21.99
C THR A 49 -2.51 8.10 -20.54
N GLY A 50 -1.87 7.45 -19.57
CA GLY A 50 -2.25 7.47 -18.16
C GLY A 50 -3.51 6.66 -17.85
N GLU A 51 -4.06 5.97 -18.85
CA GLU A 51 -5.26 5.15 -18.71
C GLU A 51 -4.94 3.84 -17.98
N PRO A 52 -5.87 3.29 -17.17
CA PRO A 52 -5.66 1.98 -16.56
C PRO A 52 -5.38 0.90 -17.61
N LEU A 53 -4.48 -0.02 -17.28
CA LEU A 53 -4.11 -1.12 -18.17
C LEU A 53 -5.34 -1.99 -18.47
N GLY A 54 -5.55 -2.38 -19.72
CA GLY A 54 -6.72 -3.14 -20.16
C GLY A 54 -7.92 -2.30 -20.62
N TRP A 55 -7.74 -0.98 -20.75
CA TRP A 55 -8.78 -0.02 -21.18
C TRP A 55 -8.52 0.57 -22.57
N GLU A 56 -7.63 -0.06 -23.35
CA GLU A 56 -7.15 0.46 -24.63
C GLU A 56 -8.28 0.57 -25.67
N ASP A 57 -9.26 -0.33 -25.61
CA ASP A 57 -10.46 -0.34 -26.46
C ASP A 57 -11.62 0.49 -25.86
N GLY A 58 -11.35 1.26 -24.79
CA GLY A 58 -12.31 2.08 -24.08
C GLY A 58 -12.74 1.50 -22.73
N THR A 59 -13.92 1.93 -22.26
CA THR A 59 -14.43 1.52 -20.95
C THR A 59 -14.71 0.01 -20.92
N PRO A 60 -14.14 -0.75 -19.96
CA PRO A 60 -14.33 -2.18 -19.88
C PRO A 60 -15.73 -2.51 -19.32
N ARG A 61 -16.06 -3.81 -19.22
CA ARG A 61 -17.33 -4.26 -18.64
C ARG A 61 -17.49 -3.75 -17.19
N PRO A 62 -18.74 -3.61 -16.67
CA PRO A 62 -18.96 -3.14 -15.31
C PRO A 62 -18.19 -3.95 -14.25
N GLN A 63 -17.85 -3.28 -13.15
CA GLN A 63 -17.16 -3.90 -12.01
C GLN A 63 -17.95 -5.09 -11.45
N GLY A 64 -17.24 -6.15 -11.07
CA GLY A 64 -17.85 -7.36 -10.53
C GLY A 64 -16.91 -8.56 -10.59
N GLU A 65 -16.70 -9.12 -11.78
CA GLU A 65 -15.90 -10.35 -11.93
C GLU A 65 -14.38 -10.10 -11.99
N TYR A 66 -13.92 -8.88 -11.72
CA TYR A 66 -12.48 -8.53 -11.68
C TYR A 66 -11.84 -8.88 -10.33
N TYR A 67 -12.56 -8.64 -9.22
CA TYR A 67 -12.07 -8.88 -7.87
C TYR A 67 -11.71 -10.35 -7.67
N CYS A 68 -10.46 -10.62 -7.29
CA CYS A 68 -9.90 -11.97 -7.19
C CYS A 68 -10.13 -12.83 -8.46
N GLY A 69 -10.28 -12.20 -9.62
CA GLY A 69 -10.61 -12.85 -10.87
C GLY A 69 -9.46 -13.71 -11.41
N VAL A 70 -9.80 -14.58 -12.36
CA VAL A 70 -8.86 -15.39 -13.14
C VAL A 70 -9.29 -15.36 -14.61
N GLY A 71 -8.31 -15.39 -15.53
CA GLY A 71 -8.51 -15.38 -16.97
C GLY A 71 -8.22 -14.01 -17.60
N ALA A 72 -7.79 -14.04 -18.87
CA ALA A 72 -7.31 -12.85 -19.60
C ALA A 72 -8.36 -11.74 -19.78
N GLY A 73 -9.66 -12.06 -19.67
CA GLY A 73 -10.74 -11.07 -19.72
C GLY A 73 -11.10 -10.45 -18.36
N ASN A 74 -10.48 -10.92 -17.28
CA ASN A 74 -10.80 -10.51 -15.90
C ASN A 74 -9.59 -9.88 -15.19
N VAL A 75 -8.38 -10.19 -15.62
CA VAL A 75 -7.15 -9.75 -14.96
C VAL A 75 -6.09 -9.39 -15.99
N VAL A 76 -5.38 -8.29 -15.74
CA VAL A 76 -4.24 -7.78 -16.52
C VAL A 76 -3.11 -7.40 -15.57
N GLY A 77 -1.85 -7.63 -15.97
CA GLY A 77 -0.67 -7.27 -15.18
C GLY A 77 -0.35 -8.22 -14.01
N ARG A 78 -0.87 -9.45 -14.02
CA ARG A 78 -0.61 -10.43 -12.93
C ARG A 78 0.86 -10.76 -12.80
N GLU A 79 1.53 -10.94 -13.92
CA GLU A 79 2.96 -11.20 -14.00
C GLU A 79 3.81 -10.12 -13.32
N ILE A 80 3.34 -8.86 -13.32
CA ILE A 80 4.01 -7.74 -12.66
C ILE A 80 3.76 -7.80 -11.16
N SER A 81 2.52 -8.09 -10.76
CA SER A 81 2.14 -8.26 -9.34
C SER A 81 2.88 -9.43 -8.69
N ASP A 82 2.99 -10.56 -9.39
CA ASP A 82 3.68 -11.76 -8.92
C ASP A 82 5.20 -11.50 -8.80
N ALA A 83 5.81 -10.86 -9.82
CA ALA A 83 7.23 -10.49 -9.77
C ALA A 83 7.53 -9.50 -8.64
N HIS A 84 6.63 -8.55 -8.37
CA HIS A 84 6.74 -7.61 -7.25
C HIS A 84 6.68 -8.32 -5.90
N LEU A 85 5.76 -9.26 -5.74
CA LEU A 85 5.65 -10.09 -4.54
C LEU A 85 6.95 -10.84 -4.27
N GLU A 86 7.46 -11.57 -5.26
CA GLU A 86 8.70 -12.35 -5.14
C GLU A 86 9.89 -11.46 -4.79
N ALA A 87 10.06 -10.33 -5.49
CA ALA A 87 11.17 -9.40 -5.23
C ALA A 87 11.14 -8.80 -3.81
N CYS A 88 9.95 -8.51 -3.28
CA CYS A 88 9.84 -8.03 -1.90
C CYS A 88 10.22 -9.11 -0.88
N LEU A 89 9.75 -10.35 -1.08
CA LEU A 89 10.09 -11.48 -0.20
C LEU A 89 11.59 -11.78 -0.21
N ASP A 90 12.23 -11.73 -1.38
CA ASP A 90 13.69 -11.93 -1.53
C ASP A 90 14.51 -10.86 -0.77
N LEU A 91 13.97 -9.65 -0.62
CA LEU A 91 14.58 -8.56 0.15
C LEU A 91 14.22 -8.59 1.64
N GLY A 92 13.44 -9.58 2.08
CA GLY A 92 12.99 -9.71 3.47
C GLY A 92 11.90 -8.71 3.87
N ILE A 93 11.20 -8.12 2.89
CA ILE A 93 9.98 -7.34 3.12
C ILE A 93 8.83 -8.33 3.28
N THR A 94 8.10 -8.23 4.39
CA THR A 94 7.02 -9.19 4.69
C THR A 94 5.74 -8.78 3.98
N LEU A 95 5.59 -9.20 2.73
CA LEU A 95 4.30 -9.16 2.05
C LEU A 95 3.47 -10.38 2.44
N THR A 96 2.27 -10.15 2.97
CA THR A 96 1.38 -11.22 3.46
C THR A 96 0.39 -11.70 2.40
N GLY A 97 0.29 -11.00 1.27
CA GLY A 97 -0.57 -11.39 0.16
C GLY A 97 -0.64 -10.34 -0.95
N THR A 98 -1.36 -10.70 -2.01
CA THR A 98 -1.76 -9.83 -3.11
C THR A 98 -3.08 -10.32 -3.70
N ASN A 99 -3.88 -9.41 -4.26
CA ASN A 99 -5.10 -9.72 -4.98
C ASN A 99 -5.36 -8.73 -6.12
N ALA A 100 -6.07 -9.21 -7.14
CA ALA A 100 -6.71 -8.33 -8.10
C ALA A 100 -7.90 -7.63 -7.42
N GLU A 101 -8.03 -6.33 -7.65
CA GLU A 101 -9.06 -5.50 -7.02
C GLU A 101 -10.33 -5.37 -7.89
N VAL A 102 -11.29 -4.57 -7.41
CA VAL A 102 -12.63 -4.47 -8.00
C VAL A 102 -12.65 -3.91 -9.44
N ALA A 103 -11.65 -3.11 -9.84
CA ALA A 103 -11.55 -2.57 -11.20
C ALA A 103 -10.48 -3.28 -12.04
N LEU A 104 -10.70 -3.39 -13.36
CA LEU A 104 -9.72 -3.95 -14.29
C LEU A 104 -8.42 -3.13 -14.26
N GLY A 105 -7.29 -3.80 -14.02
CA GLY A 105 -5.98 -3.18 -13.87
C GLY A 105 -5.66 -2.66 -12.46
N GLN A 106 -6.60 -2.79 -11.52
CA GLN A 106 -6.39 -2.49 -10.10
C GLN A 106 -5.88 -3.71 -9.35
N TRP A 107 -4.93 -3.47 -8.44
CA TRP A 107 -4.30 -4.50 -7.63
C TRP A 107 -4.07 -4.00 -6.21
N GLU A 108 -3.91 -4.95 -5.30
CA GLU A 108 -3.53 -4.70 -3.92
C GLU A 108 -2.38 -5.64 -3.50
N TYR A 109 -1.48 -5.15 -2.64
CA TYR A 109 -0.58 -5.99 -1.85
C TYR A 109 -0.63 -5.60 -0.38
N GLN A 110 -0.44 -6.59 0.51
CA GLN A 110 -0.47 -6.37 1.96
C GLN A 110 0.94 -6.43 2.54
N CYS A 111 1.42 -5.32 3.10
CA CYS A 111 2.76 -5.19 3.68
C CYS A 111 2.67 -5.14 5.21
N PHE A 112 3.22 -6.17 5.87
CA PHE A 112 3.28 -6.26 7.31
C PHE A 112 4.65 -5.82 7.84
N GLY A 113 4.64 -5.15 8.99
CA GLY A 113 5.87 -4.83 9.71
C GLY A 113 5.62 -4.40 11.15
N LYS A 114 6.71 -4.08 11.85
CA LYS A 114 6.67 -3.58 13.22
C LYS A 114 7.40 -2.25 13.36
N GLY A 115 6.91 -1.41 14.27
CA GLY A 115 7.50 -0.10 14.55
C GLY A 115 7.75 0.74 13.29
N ILE A 116 8.84 1.49 13.28
CA ILE A 116 9.22 2.35 12.14
C ILE A 116 9.54 1.55 10.88
N LYS A 117 10.03 0.31 11.03
CA LYS A 117 10.38 -0.56 9.90
C LYS A 117 9.17 -0.84 9.02
N ALA A 118 7.96 -0.92 9.57
CA ALA A 118 6.75 -1.14 8.77
C ALA A 118 6.55 -0.05 7.69
N ALA A 119 6.82 1.21 8.05
CA ALA A 119 6.75 2.31 7.09
C ALA A 119 7.92 2.27 6.09
N ASP A 120 9.13 1.97 6.56
CA ASP A 120 10.31 1.84 5.70
C ASP A 120 10.11 0.72 4.64
N ASP A 121 9.60 -0.43 5.06
CA ASP A 121 9.30 -1.57 4.19
C ASP A 121 8.24 -1.22 3.14
N LEU A 122 7.16 -0.53 3.52
CA LEU A 122 6.15 -0.08 2.58
C LEU A 122 6.72 0.91 1.54
N TRP A 123 7.62 1.81 1.95
CA TRP A 123 8.26 2.75 1.03
C TRP A 123 9.17 2.04 0.03
N VAL A 124 9.97 1.07 0.50
CA VAL A 124 10.83 0.27 -0.37
C VAL A 124 9.98 -0.63 -1.28
N SER A 125 8.90 -1.22 -0.78
CA SER A 125 8.01 -2.05 -1.59
C SER A 125 7.33 -1.25 -2.70
N ARG A 126 6.94 0.01 -2.44
CA ARG A 126 6.45 0.92 -3.50
C ARG A 126 7.53 1.20 -4.53
N TYR A 127 8.75 1.51 -4.11
CA TYR A 127 9.86 1.72 -5.04
C TYR A 127 10.07 0.51 -5.97
N LEU A 128 10.05 -0.71 -5.40
CA LEU A 128 10.17 -1.94 -6.16
C LEU A 128 9.00 -2.13 -7.13
N LEU A 129 7.77 -1.80 -6.73
CA LEU A 129 6.60 -1.86 -7.62
C LEU A 129 6.81 -0.99 -8.87
N TYR A 130 7.22 0.26 -8.68
CA TYR A 130 7.54 1.15 -9.80
C TYR A 130 8.71 0.62 -10.65
N LYS A 131 9.76 0.14 -9.99
CA LYS A 131 10.98 -0.35 -10.66
C LYS A 131 10.70 -1.59 -11.51
N ILE A 132 9.87 -2.50 -11.01
CA ILE A 132 9.49 -3.73 -11.72
C ILE A 132 8.54 -3.38 -12.86
N ALA A 133 7.50 -2.57 -12.62
CA ALA A 133 6.57 -2.16 -13.68
C ALA A 133 7.27 -1.45 -14.86
N GLU A 134 8.34 -0.68 -14.59
CA GLU A 134 9.21 -0.09 -15.61
C GLU A 134 9.80 -1.14 -16.58
N GLU A 135 10.20 -2.31 -16.10
CA GLU A 135 10.77 -3.40 -16.92
C GLU A 135 9.74 -3.99 -17.90
N TYR A 136 8.45 -3.87 -17.57
CA TYR A 136 7.33 -4.29 -18.41
C TYR A 136 6.77 -3.14 -19.26
N GLY A 137 7.33 -1.94 -19.17
CA GLY A 137 6.81 -0.76 -19.87
C GLY A 137 5.44 -0.28 -19.35
N VAL A 138 5.11 -0.59 -18.10
CA VAL A 138 3.83 -0.27 -17.45
C VAL A 138 4.03 0.81 -16.38
N GLY A 139 3.11 1.77 -16.32
CA GLY A 139 3.05 2.78 -15.27
C GLY A 139 2.28 2.30 -14.04
N VAL A 140 2.49 2.97 -12.91
CA VAL A 140 1.79 2.68 -11.64
C VAL A 140 1.18 3.96 -11.09
N ASN A 141 -0.09 3.89 -10.70
CA ASN A 141 -0.85 5.01 -10.15
C ASN A 141 -1.42 4.65 -8.77
N ILE A 142 -0.97 5.37 -7.73
CA ILE A 142 -1.45 5.25 -6.35
C ILE A 142 -2.40 6.39 -5.94
N HIS A 143 -2.90 7.18 -6.90
CA HIS A 143 -3.85 8.25 -6.64
C HIS A 143 -5.17 7.64 -6.13
N PRO A 144 -5.81 8.21 -5.09
CA PRO A 144 -6.98 7.61 -4.46
C PRO A 144 -8.21 7.52 -5.36
N LYS A 145 -8.21 8.27 -6.47
CA LYS A 145 -9.27 8.22 -7.49
C LYS A 145 -8.65 8.40 -8.88
N PRO A 146 -8.08 7.34 -9.47
CA PRO A 146 -7.37 7.46 -10.75
C PRO A 146 -8.34 7.57 -11.93
N LYS A 147 -9.56 7.04 -11.80
CA LYS A 147 -10.63 7.18 -12.78
C LYS A 147 -11.85 7.87 -12.18
N THR A 148 -12.43 8.82 -12.92
CA THR A 148 -13.67 9.50 -12.55
C THR A 148 -14.90 8.62 -12.88
N GLY A 149 -16.04 8.92 -12.25
CA GLY A 149 -17.25 8.12 -12.38
C GLY A 149 -17.37 6.99 -11.35
N ASP A 150 -18.17 5.98 -11.68
CA ASP A 150 -18.53 4.86 -10.80
C ASP A 150 -17.50 3.71 -10.88
N TRP A 151 -16.23 4.07 -10.70
CA TRP A 151 -15.09 3.15 -10.62
C TRP A 151 -14.48 3.18 -9.23
N ASN A 152 -14.01 2.05 -8.72
CA ASN A 152 -13.37 2.03 -7.41
C ASN A 152 -12.18 2.99 -7.34
N GLY A 153 -12.00 3.58 -6.16
CA GLY A 153 -10.80 4.34 -5.83
C GLY A 153 -9.69 3.39 -5.38
N SER A 154 -8.53 3.97 -5.07
CA SER A 154 -7.42 3.27 -4.43
C SER A 154 -7.29 3.70 -2.97
N GLY A 155 -7.32 2.72 -2.08
CA GLY A 155 -7.10 2.87 -0.65
C GLY A 155 -5.66 2.63 -0.21
N MET A 156 -5.45 2.84 1.08
CA MET A 156 -4.38 2.17 1.82
C MET A 156 -4.89 1.86 3.21
N HIS A 157 -5.63 0.75 3.38
CA HIS A 157 -6.11 0.40 4.71
C HIS A 157 -4.91 0.13 5.62
N CYS A 158 -5.01 0.64 6.85
CA CYS A 158 -3.97 0.47 7.86
C CYS A 158 -4.54 -0.36 9.00
N ASN A 159 -4.03 -1.58 9.14
CA ASN A 159 -4.28 -2.45 10.27
C ASN A 159 -3.25 -2.15 11.38
N PHE A 160 -3.69 -2.10 12.64
CA PHE A 160 -2.82 -1.79 13.78
C PHE A 160 -3.12 -2.67 14.98
N SER A 161 -2.07 -3.08 15.71
CA SER A 161 -2.22 -3.62 17.07
C SER A 161 -1.02 -3.31 17.97
N ASN A 162 -1.28 -3.21 19.28
CA ASN A 162 -0.28 -3.23 20.35
C ASN A 162 -0.43 -4.51 21.20
N GLU A 163 0.41 -4.67 22.21
CA GLU A 163 0.44 -5.87 23.05
C GLU A 163 -0.88 -6.09 23.79
N GLU A 164 -1.46 -5.02 24.33
CA GLU A 164 -2.73 -5.07 25.05
C GLU A 164 -3.87 -5.58 24.16
N MET A 165 -3.97 -5.07 22.92
CA MET A 165 -4.96 -5.54 21.94
C MET A 165 -4.82 -7.03 21.64
N ARG A 166 -3.58 -7.52 21.52
CA ARG A 166 -3.30 -8.91 21.15
C ARG A 166 -3.42 -9.90 22.31
N THR A 167 -3.25 -9.45 23.56
CA THR A 167 -3.17 -10.34 24.73
C THR A 167 -4.35 -10.21 25.70
N ALA A 168 -4.99 -9.05 25.73
CA ALA A 168 -6.06 -8.71 26.66
C ALA A 168 -7.24 -7.99 25.97
N GLY A 169 -7.45 -8.27 24.69
CA GLY A 169 -8.50 -7.65 23.89
C GLY A 169 -9.90 -7.82 24.51
N SER A 170 -10.66 -6.72 24.55
CA SER A 170 -12.06 -6.69 24.99
C SER A 170 -12.86 -5.72 24.12
N GLU A 171 -14.18 -5.91 24.05
CA GLU A 171 -15.08 -4.99 23.32
C GLU A 171 -14.95 -3.54 23.84
N GLU A 172 -14.81 -3.36 25.15
CA GLU A 172 -14.60 -2.06 25.79
C GLU A 172 -13.29 -1.42 25.33
N LEU A 173 -12.20 -2.18 25.29
CA LEU A 173 -10.89 -1.71 24.83
C LEU A 173 -10.97 -1.20 23.39
N PHE A 174 -11.48 -2.05 22.47
CA PHE A 174 -11.58 -1.69 21.06
C PHE A 174 -12.55 -0.53 20.81
N SER A 175 -13.68 -0.48 21.51
CA SER A 175 -14.62 0.65 21.43
C SER A 175 -13.96 1.95 21.87
N SER A 176 -13.19 1.94 22.97
CA SER A 176 -12.47 3.12 23.44
C SER A 176 -11.43 3.63 22.43
N MET A 177 -10.81 2.74 21.66
CA MET A 177 -9.87 3.08 20.60
C MET A 177 -10.58 3.68 19.39
N CYS A 178 -11.68 3.06 18.96
CA CYS A 178 -12.56 3.60 17.92
C CYS A 178 -13.04 5.02 18.27
N ASP A 179 -13.43 5.26 19.53
CA ASP A 179 -13.87 6.58 19.99
C ASP A 179 -12.74 7.61 19.95
N LYS A 180 -11.52 7.24 20.37
CA LYS A 180 -10.33 8.10 20.28
C LYS A 180 -9.98 8.46 18.84
N LEU A 181 -10.00 7.48 17.93
CA LEU A 181 -9.81 7.70 16.49
C LEU A 181 -10.95 8.56 15.92
N GLY A 182 -12.16 8.33 16.42
CA GLY A 182 -13.34 9.11 16.12
C GLY A 182 -13.23 10.57 16.59
N GLY A 183 -12.57 10.86 17.71
CA GLY A 183 -12.37 12.24 18.14
C GLY A 183 -11.45 13.06 17.23
N SER A 184 -10.70 12.40 16.33
CA SER A 184 -9.58 13.05 15.62
C SER A 184 -10.03 14.01 14.50
N PRO A 185 -9.55 15.27 14.49
CA PRO A 185 -9.80 16.20 13.38
C PRO A 185 -9.15 15.74 12.06
N ARG A 186 -8.29 14.71 12.09
CA ARG A 186 -7.63 14.12 10.91
C ARG A 186 -8.37 12.93 10.30
N ARG A 187 -9.61 12.62 10.71
CA ARG A 187 -10.48 11.58 10.10
C ARG A 187 -10.50 11.56 8.56
N ARG A 188 -10.25 12.72 7.91
CA ARG A 188 -10.22 12.85 6.45
C ARG A 188 -9.01 12.23 5.74
N HIS A 189 -7.99 11.74 6.46
CA HIS A 189 -6.71 11.34 5.85
C HIS A 189 -6.31 9.89 6.11
N CYS A 190 -7.00 9.15 6.99
CA CYS A 190 -6.62 7.78 7.34
C CYS A 190 -7.83 6.98 7.83
N PHE A 191 -8.10 5.83 7.20
CA PHE A 191 -9.02 4.82 7.71
C PHE A 191 -8.19 3.71 8.33
N LEU A 192 -8.15 3.67 9.67
CA LEU A 192 -7.56 2.57 10.42
C LEU A 192 -8.60 1.45 10.55
N ARG A 193 -8.20 0.21 10.27
CA ARG A 193 -8.95 -1.00 10.62
C ARG A 193 -8.29 -1.61 11.84
N LEU A 194 -9.06 -1.90 12.88
CA LEU A 194 -8.52 -2.61 14.06
C LEU A 194 -8.51 -4.09 13.71
N GLY A 195 -7.31 -4.69 13.75
CA GLY A 195 -7.07 -6.11 13.44
C GLY A 195 -6.74 -6.92 14.68
#